data_AF-A0A6A3H2G5-F1
#
_entry.id   AF-A0A6A3H2G5-F1
#
_cell.length_a   1.000
_cell.length_b   1.000
_cell.length_c   1.000
_cell.angle_alpha   90.00
_cell.angle_beta   90.00
_cell.angle_gamma   90.00
#
_symmetry.space_group_name_H-M   'P 1'
#
loop_
_entity.id
_entity.type
_entity.pdbx_description
1 polymer ?
#
loop_
_entity_poly.entity_id
_entity_poly.type
_entity_poly.pdbx_seq_one_letter_code
_entity_poly.pdbx_strand_id
1 'polypeptide(L)'
;MRLGTVITLASAAVGLASAEVWVPVQNDAVYSLPDGRGQPCSGTGAMPLGLECPRKGDMAVSDCHSGLETFDDVTRGYTFFAKIKTGVP
;
A
#
# COMPACT_ATOMS: atom_id res chain seq x y z
N MET A 1 -38.66 42.78 -14.14
CA MET A 1 -38.54 41.32 -13.97
C MET A 1 -37.29 40.88 -14.73
N ARG A 2 -36.13 40.80 -14.04
CA ARG A 2 -34.88 40.31 -14.65
C ARG A 2 -34.69 38.88 -14.17
N LEU A 3 -35.07 37.93 -15.02
CA LEU A 3 -34.85 36.50 -14.83
C LEU A 3 -33.35 36.23 -15.03
N GLY A 4 -32.58 36.35 -13.97
CA GLY A 4 -31.15 36.03 -13.96
C GLY A 4 -30.99 34.54 -13.71
N THR A 5 -30.81 33.76 -14.77
CA THR A 5 -30.60 32.31 -14.73
C THR A 5 -29.29 31.99 -14.01
N VAL A 6 -29.38 31.42 -12.81
CA VAL A 6 -28.21 30.95 -12.05
C VAL A 6 -27.82 29.56 -12.58
N ILE A 7 -26.70 29.49 -13.31
CA ILE A 7 -26.16 28.21 -13.80
C ILE A 7 -25.30 27.61 -12.68
N THR A 8 -25.87 26.71 -11.89
CA THR A 8 -25.14 25.92 -10.89
C THR A 8 -24.36 24.81 -11.59
N LEU A 9 -23.04 24.98 -11.72
CA LEU A 9 -22.11 23.93 -12.13
C LEU A 9 -21.90 22.97 -10.96
N ALA A 10 -22.60 21.84 -10.96
CA ALA A 10 -22.35 20.75 -10.02
C ALA A 10 -21.11 19.97 -10.47
N SER A 11 -19.95 20.28 -9.90
CA SER A 11 -18.73 19.51 -10.11
C SER A 11 -18.79 18.19 -9.33
N ALA A 12 -19.03 17.08 -10.02
CA ALA A 12 -18.91 15.73 -9.47
C ALA A 12 -17.43 15.34 -9.40
N ALA A 13 -16.87 15.30 -8.19
CA ALA A 13 -15.55 14.72 -7.96
C ALA A 13 -15.68 13.20 -7.96
N VAL A 14 -15.23 12.54 -9.03
CA VAL A 14 -15.12 11.08 -9.09
C VAL A 14 -13.82 10.70 -8.39
N GLY A 15 -13.92 10.10 -7.19
CA GLY A 15 -12.76 9.55 -6.49
C GLY A 15 -12.28 8.28 -7.19
N LEU A 16 -11.03 8.27 -7.67
CA LEU A 16 -10.38 7.02 -8.08
C LEU A 16 -10.04 6.22 -6.83
N ALA A 17 -10.82 5.17 -6.54
CA ALA A 17 -10.41 4.17 -5.58
C ALA A 17 -9.21 3.42 -6.17
N SER A 18 -8.02 3.64 -5.62
CA SER A 18 -6.84 2.85 -5.96
C SER A 18 -7.07 1.46 -5.35
N ALA A 19 -7.18 0.43 -6.18
CA ALA A 19 -7.10 -0.93 -5.70
C ALA A 19 -5.68 -1.12 -5.15
N GLU A 20 -5.59 -1.49 -3.89
CA GLU A 20 -4.35 -1.86 -3.23
C GLU A 20 -4.42 -3.32 -2.86
N VAL A 21 -3.32 -4.04 -3.08
CA VAL A 21 -3.22 -5.46 -2.86
C VAL A 21 -2.38 -5.68 -1.60
N TRP A 22 -2.95 -6.39 -0.63
CA TRP A 22 -2.29 -6.65 0.63
C TRP A 22 -1.56 -7.98 0.59
N VAL A 23 -0.25 -7.94 0.87
CA VAL A 23 0.62 -9.12 0.81
C VAL A 23 1.27 -9.32 2.18
N PRO A 24 0.88 -10.38 2.92
CA PRO A 24 1.51 -10.70 4.19
C PRO A 24 2.88 -11.34 3.97
N VAL A 25 3.90 -10.82 4.65
CA VAL A 25 5.25 -11.42 4.67
C VAL A 25 5.43 -12.17 5.99
N GLN A 26 5.83 -13.43 5.90
CA GLN A 26 5.98 -14.29 7.07
C GLN A 26 7.09 -13.75 8.00
N ASN A 27 6.80 -13.65 9.30
CA ASN A 27 7.68 -13.07 10.32
C ASN A 27 8.05 -11.59 10.15
N ASP A 28 7.33 -10.86 9.30
CA ASP A 28 7.47 -9.41 9.12
C ASP A 28 6.08 -8.76 9.22
N ALA A 29 5.75 -7.85 8.31
CA ALA A 29 4.51 -7.09 8.29
C ALA A 29 3.66 -7.41 7.04
N VAL A 30 2.45 -6.87 7.00
CA VAL A 30 1.59 -6.91 5.79
C VAL A 30 1.85 -5.67 4.97
N TYR A 31 2.21 -5.82 3.69
CA TYR A 31 2.54 -4.71 2.80
C TYR A 31 1.42 -4.41 1.82
N SER A 32 1.24 -3.12 1.53
CA SER A 32 0.32 -2.65 0.49
C SER A 32 1.07 -2.43 -0.81
N LEU A 33 0.63 -3.12 -1.87
CA LEU A 33 1.17 -3.03 -3.21
C LEU A 33 0.13 -2.37 -4.14
N PRO A 34 0.57 -1.57 -5.12
CA PRO A 34 -0.33 -1.04 -6.14
C PRO A 34 -0.83 -2.18 -7.05
N ASP A 35 -2.13 -2.20 -7.37
CA ASP A 35 -2.76 -3.25 -8.22
C ASP A 35 -2.06 -3.44 -9.57
N GLY A 36 -1.54 -2.36 -10.15
CA GLY A 36 -0.84 -2.37 -11.44
C GLY A 36 0.54 -3.06 -11.44
N ARG A 37 1.02 -3.57 -10.30
CA ARG A 37 2.32 -4.29 -10.26
C ARG A 37 2.23 -5.68 -10.89
N GLY A 38 1.08 -6.33 -10.82
CA GLY A 38 0.88 -7.70 -11.27
C GLY A 38 0.50 -8.63 -10.13
N GLN A 39 0.55 -9.95 -10.39
CA GLN A 39 0.09 -10.94 -9.42
C GLN A 39 1.03 -10.97 -8.20
N PRO A 40 0.52 -10.64 -6.99
CA PRO A 40 1.32 -10.63 -5.78
C PRO A 40 1.94 -12.01 -5.54
N CYS A 41 3.14 -12.02 -4.96
CA CYS A 41 3.75 -13.27 -4.57
C CYS A 41 3.02 -13.88 -3.36
N SER A 42 2.68 -15.16 -3.42
CA SER A 42 1.95 -15.90 -2.40
C SER A 42 2.30 -17.38 -2.46
N GLY A 43 2.49 -18.02 -1.31
CA GLY A 43 2.72 -19.45 -1.24
C GLY A 43 4.01 -19.82 -0.49
N THR A 44 3.89 -20.91 0.25
CA THR A 44 4.96 -21.53 1.05
C THR A 44 5.40 -22.80 0.31
N GLY A 45 6.32 -22.68 -0.64
CA GLY A 45 6.80 -23.82 -1.43
C GLY A 45 7.93 -23.45 -2.40
N ALA A 46 8.47 -24.44 -3.13
CA ALA A 46 9.59 -24.26 -4.06
C ALA A 46 9.26 -23.34 -5.26
N MET A 47 7.98 -23.14 -5.56
CA MET A 47 7.52 -22.20 -6.58
C MET A 47 6.39 -21.33 -5.99
N PRO A 48 6.67 -20.06 -5.64
CA PRO A 48 5.62 -19.16 -5.18
C PRO A 48 4.63 -18.86 -6.33
N LEU A 49 3.36 -18.66 -5.99
CA LEU A 49 2.37 -18.09 -6.91
C LEU A 49 2.67 -16.60 -7.06
N GLY A 50 2.91 -16.12 -8.27
CA GLY A 50 3.24 -14.71 -8.51
C GLY A 50 4.71 -14.36 -8.23
N LEU A 51 5.20 -13.35 -8.93
CA LEU A 51 6.59 -12.88 -8.86
C LEU A 51 6.71 -11.48 -8.22
N GLU A 52 5.57 -10.83 -8.00
CA GLU A 52 5.53 -9.46 -7.51
C GLU A 52 5.48 -9.46 -5.98
N CYS A 53 6.65 -9.74 -5.38
CA CYS A 53 6.83 -9.57 -3.94
C CYS A 53 6.98 -8.08 -3.57
N PRO A 54 6.63 -7.74 -2.32
CA PRO A 54 6.96 -6.45 -1.73
C PRO A 54 8.47 -6.13 -1.87
N ARG A 55 8.81 -4.89 -2.25
CA ARG A 55 10.18 -4.40 -2.52
C ARG A 55 10.53 -3.25 -1.59
N LYS A 56 11.83 -2.91 -1.54
CA LYS A 56 12.30 -1.75 -0.77
C LYS A 56 11.56 -0.48 -1.18
N GLY A 57 11.03 0.20 -0.17
CA GLY A 57 10.24 1.41 -0.34
C GLY A 57 8.74 1.18 -0.20
N ASP A 58 8.25 -0.05 -0.35
CA ASP A 58 6.85 -0.38 -0.05
C ASP A 58 6.59 -0.22 1.44
N MET A 59 5.36 0.18 1.76
CA MET A 59 4.92 0.51 3.11
C MET A 59 4.10 -0.66 3.66
N ALA A 60 4.47 -1.13 4.84
CA ALA A 60 3.63 -2.02 5.60
C ALA A 60 2.36 -1.29 6.05
N VAL A 61 1.22 -1.97 6.12
CA VAL A 61 -0.08 -1.42 6.54
C VAL A 61 -0.63 -2.11 7.79
N SER A 62 -0.14 -3.31 8.13
CA SER A 62 -0.49 -4.05 9.34
C SER A 62 0.71 -4.79 9.91
N ASP A 63 0.61 -5.24 11.18
CA ASP A 63 1.61 -6.06 11.88
C ASP A 63 3.00 -5.40 11.97
N CYS A 64 3.03 -4.07 12.02
CA CYS A 64 4.25 -3.31 12.25
C CYS A 64 4.60 -3.34 13.73
N HIS A 65 5.71 -4.01 14.06
CA HIS A 65 6.20 -4.13 15.42
C HIS A 65 7.63 -3.61 15.53
N SER A 66 7.97 -2.98 16.65
CA SER A 66 9.30 -2.42 16.92
C SER A 66 10.41 -3.47 16.99
N GLY A 67 10.06 -4.75 17.06
CA GLY A 67 11.00 -5.87 16.95
C GLY A 67 11.43 -6.20 15.53
N LEU A 68 10.81 -5.60 14.51
CA LEU A 68 11.17 -5.79 13.10
C LEU A 68 12.34 -4.89 12.74
N GLU A 69 13.35 -5.44 12.07
CA GLU A 69 14.51 -4.66 11.62
C GLU A 69 14.15 -3.55 10.62
N THR A 70 13.01 -3.70 9.97
CA THR A 70 12.42 -2.81 8.96
C THR A 70 11.57 -1.71 9.59
N PHE A 71 11.33 -1.73 10.90
CA PHE A 71 10.48 -0.78 11.60
C PHE A 71 11.07 0.64 11.61
N ASP A 72 10.22 1.63 11.31
CA ASP A 72 10.60 3.04 11.32
C ASP A 72 9.61 3.88 12.15
N ASP A 73 10.11 4.46 13.25
CA ASP A 73 9.36 5.33 14.17
C ASP A 73 9.14 6.76 13.65
N VAL A 74 9.65 7.10 12.46
CA VAL A 74 9.87 8.51 12.05
C VAL A 74 8.73 9.07 11.20
N THR A 75 7.73 8.27 10.82
CA THR A 75 6.61 8.75 10.00
C THR A 75 5.58 9.51 10.86
N ARG A 76 5.86 10.80 11.06
CA ARG A 76 5.12 11.80 11.85
C ARG A 76 3.58 11.72 11.73
N GLY A 77 2.96 10.93 12.61
CA GLY A 77 1.63 11.26 13.14
C GLY A 77 0.62 10.13 13.23
N TYR A 78 0.67 9.08 12.41
CA TYR A 78 -0.44 8.12 12.38
C TYR A 78 -0.08 6.64 12.23
N THR A 79 1.16 6.25 11.95
CA THR A 79 1.47 4.82 11.87
C THR A 79 2.96 4.55 11.90
N PHE A 80 3.37 3.75 12.89
CA PHE A 80 4.66 3.09 12.91
C PHE A 80 4.67 2.06 11.76
N PHE A 81 5.43 2.31 10.71
CA PHE A 81 5.40 1.47 9.50
C PHE A 81 6.75 0.84 9.24
N ALA A 82 6.74 -0.46 8.95
CA ALA A 82 7.92 -1.17 8.47
C ALA A 82 8.17 -0.88 6.99
N LYS A 83 9.45 -0.74 6.62
CA LYS A 83 9.98 -0.57 5.26
C LYS A 83 10.86 -1.76 4.90
N ILE A 84 10.58 -2.43 3.79
CA ILE A 84 11.38 -3.56 3.33
C ILE A 84 12.82 -3.14 3.09
N LYS A 85 13.76 -3.80 3.75
CA LYS A 85 15.19 -3.72 3.40
C LYS A 85 15.42 -4.63 2.19
N THR A 86 16.14 -4.15 1.17
CA THR A 86 16.57 -5.02 0.07
C THR A 86 17.48 -6.09 0.63
N GLY A 87 16.96 -7.30 0.81
CA GLY A 87 17.75 -8.50 1.04
C GLY A 87 18.39 -8.93 -0.27
N VAL A 88 19.45 -8.24 -0.67
CA VAL A 88 20.48 -8.82 -1.54
C VAL A 88 21.78 -8.62 -0.76
N PRO A 89 22.48 -9.68 -0.32
CA PRO A 89 23.85 -9.51 0.14
C PRO A 89 24.71 -8.95 -0.99
#